data_AF-A0A7C6EAW5-F1
#
_entry.id   AF-A0A7C6EAW5-F1
#
_cell.length_a   1.000
_cell.length_b   1.000
_cell.length_c   1.000
_cell.angle_alpha   90.00
_cell.angle_beta   90.00
_cell.angle_gamma   90.00
#
_symmetry.space_group_name_H-M   'P 1'
#
loop_
_entity.id
_entity.type
_entity.pdbx_description
1 polymer ?
#
loop_
_entity_poly.entity_id
_entity_poly.type
_entity_poly.pdbx_seq_one_letter_code
_entity_poly.pdbx_strand_id
1 'polypeptide(L)'
;MSKKLGNLAFFATFFISTITSGTVLFNQNFNGSWSTQNPPPGWTIIYNTPVGNSDWHRREAQSPWSDNPTGYACLYSNPPETGEDILISPLVNCSSYTNIVLRCSTFFVPQEGSSYIAKLQGSSDGGANWIDLYNYFGQSLGPTLQVFDCSWANNKNNVKFRWYWSGNTNQLYHWSIDNVTLTADPIIFDVGVTQIIAPSGTIDSGTAVTPSARVKNFGNVSITTPVIFKIGGFYADTKQANLNPGESTVVNFANWTALQVGTHPTKCSTALTSDANSNNDFLTGSVTVQVKDVGVTQILVPNDTMDTSGPITPRVRVKNFGSNNETFAVSFRIGASYFQTRNKTIPARMEDTVNFPFWNAVPGSYVTRCSTYLAGDCNPNNDTMSGWTVIRTRDIGITEIVAPTGVIDSTGPITPVARVSNYGSNIETFTATFKIGT
;
A
#
# COMPACT_ATOMS: atom_id res chain seq x y z
N MET A 1 -44.12 -54.17 -20.43
CA MET A 1 -43.43 -53.42 -19.37
C MET A 1 -41.93 -53.49 -19.62
N SER A 2 -41.36 -52.43 -20.20
CA SER A 2 -39.92 -52.30 -20.48
C SER A 2 -39.36 -51.25 -19.52
N LYS A 3 -38.51 -51.66 -18.59
CA LYS A 3 -37.63 -50.75 -17.83
C LYS A 3 -36.18 -51.08 -18.21
N LYS A 4 -35.64 -50.28 -19.13
CA LYS A 4 -34.19 -50.13 -19.33
C LYS A 4 -33.65 -49.38 -18.10
N LEU A 5 -32.80 -50.03 -17.30
CA LEU A 5 -31.91 -49.32 -16.38
C LEU A 5 -30.72 -48.79 -17.18
N GLY A 6 -30.40 -47.52 -16.97
CA GLY A 6 -29.29 -46.83 -17.62
C GLY A 6 -27.95 -47.22 -17.02
N ASN A 7 -26.97 -47.44 -17.91
CA ASN A 7 -25.56 -47.45 -17.56
C ASN A 7 -25.12 -46.01 -17.26
N LEU A 8 -24.82 -45.72 -16.00
CA LEU A 8 -24.11 -44.51 -15.61
C LEU A 8 -22.61 -44.76 -15.86
N ALA A 9 -22.09 -44.28 -16.99
CA ALA A 9 -20.66 -44.25 -17.24
C ALA A 9 -20.05 -43.10 -16.41
N PHE A 10 -19.25 -43.44 -15.40
CA PHE A 10 -18.38 -42.48 -14.74
C PHE A 10 -17.26 -42.10 -15.70
N PHE A 11 -17.33 -40.90 -16.27
CA PHE A 11 -16.24 -40.32 -17.04
C PHE A 11 -15.11 -39.93 -16.08
N ALA A 12 -13.98 -40.63 -16.16
CA ALA A 12 -12.72 -40.14 -15.59
C ALA A 12 -12.22 -38.99 -16.46
N THR A 13 -12.32 -37.77 -15.94
CA THR A 13 -11.85 -36.55 -16.60
C THR A 13 -10.31 -36.57 -16.62
N PHE A 14 -9.71 -36.74 -17.80
CA PHE A 14 -8.27 -36.57 -17.99
C PHE A 14 -7.95 -35.07 -18.01
N PHE A 15 -7.39 -34.54 -16.92
CA PHE A 15 -6.67 -33.28 -16.94
C PHE A 15 -5.22 -33.54 -17.38
N ILE A 16 -4.87 -33.11 -18.58
CA ILE A 16 -3.46 -32.97 -18.98
C ILE A 16 -2.97 -31.67 -18.31
N SER A 17 -2.48 -31.77 -17.08
CA SER A 17 -1.72 -30.68 -16.45
C SER A 17 -0.30 -30.74 -17.00
N THR A 18 0.14 -29.67 -17.66
CA THR A 18 1.54 -29.42 -17.99
C THR A 18 2.41 -29.59 -16.73
N ILE A 19 3.39 -30.49 -16.80
CA ILE A 19 4.28 -30.86 -15.70
C ILE A 19 5.21 -29.67 -15.39
N THR A 20 4.83 -28.82 -14.44
CA THR A 20 5.82 -28.16 -13.58
C THR A 20 6.28 -29.24 -12.60
N SER A 21 7.58 -29.55 -12.60
CA SER A 21 8.15 -30.58 -11.72
C SER A 21 8.00 -30.15 -10.27
N GLY A 22 6.92 -30.59 -9.61
CA GLY A 22 6.74 -30.42 -8.17
C GLY A 22 7.89 -31.05 -7.38
N THR A 23 8.03 -30.66 -6.12
CA THR A 23 8.97 -31.26 -5.16
C THR A 23 8.63 -32.73 -4.97
N VAL A 24 9.62 -33.62 -5.10
CA VAL A 24 9.45 -35.05 -4.79
C VAL A 24 9.54 -35.24 -3.28
N LEU A 25 8.43 -35.65 -2.66
CA LEU A 25 8.33 -35.89 -1.21
C LEU A 25 8.80 -37.29 -0.82
N PHE A 26 8.53 -38.28 -1.68
CA PHE A 26 9.22 -39.57 -1.64
C PHE A 26 9.21 -40.22 -3.01
N ASN A 27 10.16 -41.13 -3.23
CA ASN A 27 10.24 -41.94 -4.43
C ASN A 27 10.70 -43.36 -4.06
N GLN A 28 10.00 -44.37 -4.57
CA GLN A 28 10.34 -45.76 -4.40
C GLN A 28 10.17 -46.52 -5.72
N ASN A 29 11.28 -46.97 -6.27
CA ASN A 29 11.35 -47.71 -7.53
C ASN A 29 11.58 -49.22 -7.34
N PHE A 30 11.60 -49.73 -6.10
CA PHE A 30 11.72 -51.16 -5.74
C PHE A 30 12.89 -51.97 -6.36
N ASN A 31 13.84 -51.30 -7.03
CA ASN A 31 14.93 -51.93 -7.78
C ASN A 31 15.97 -52.62 -6.89
N GLY A 32 16.31 -51.98 -5.77
CA GLY A 32 17.31 -52.47 -4.82
C GLY A 32 16.90 -53.77 -4.12
N SER A 33 17.79 -54.40 -3.37
CA SER A 33 17.49 -55.65 -2.67
C SER A 33 16.58 -55.42 -1.46
N TRP A 34 15.43 -56.10 -1.43
CA TRP A 34 14.51 -56.14 -0.29
C TRP A 34 13.66 -57.42 -0.35
N SER A 35 12.96 -57.75 0.73
CA SER A 35 12.07 -58.92 0.83
C SER A 35 10.87 -58.60 1.72
N THR A 36 9.92 -59.53 1.84
CA THR A 36 8.76 -59.40 2.74
C THR A 36 9.18 -59.05 4.18
N GLN A 37 10.21 -59.72 4.70
CA GLN A 37 10.70 -59.52 6.07
C GLN A 37 11.66 -58.33 6.22
N ASN A 38 12.23 -57.87 5.12
CA ASN A 38 13.12 -56.71 5.08
C ASN A 38 12.66 -55.77 3.96
N PRO A 39 11.53 -55.06 4.16
CA PRO A 39 10.97 -54.18 3.15
C PRO A 39 11.92 -53.01 2.85
N PRO A 40 11.68 -52.25 1.76
CA PRO A 40 12.45 -51.06 1.47
C PRO A 40 12.44 -50.07 2.66
N PRO A 41 13.48 -49.24 2.82
CA PRO A 41 13.59 -48.33 3.96
C PRO A 41 12.31 -47.52 4.21
N GLY A 42 11.78 -47.63 5.44
CA GLY A 42 10.57 -46.93 5.88
C GLY A 42 9.24 -47.55 5.41
N TRP A 43 9.25 -48.50 4.47
CA TRP A 43 8.06 -49.25 4.08
C TRP A 43 7.77 -50.33 5.11
N THR A 44 6.50 -50.71 5.23
CA THR A 44 6.05 -51.79 6.12
C THR A 44 5.20 -52.76 5.33
N ILE A 45 5.38 -54.05 5.58
CA ILE A 45 4.54 -55.10 4.99
C ILE A 45 3.83 -55.81 6.12
N ILE A 46 2.50 -55.89 6.02
CA ILE A 46 1.67 -56.80 6.82
C ILE A 46 1.41 -58.02 5.95
N TYR A 47 1.71 -59.19 6.48
CA TYR A 47 1.73 -60.45 5.74
C TYR A 47 1.38 -61.61 6.66
N ASN A 48 1.03 -62.77 6.08
CA ASN A 48 0.73 -63.98 6.84
C ASN A 48 1.92 -64.94 6.86
N THR A 49 1.91 -65.91 7.77
CA THR A 49 2.98 -66.91 7.82
C THR A 49 2.52 -68.24 7.22
N PRO A 50 3.38 -68.98 6.51
CA PRO A 50 4.80 -68.69 6.24
C PRO A 50 5.00 -67.66 5.12
N VAL A 51 6.14 -66.94 5.17
CA VAL A 51 6.51 -65.98 4.14
C VAL A 51 6.65 -66.66 2.77
N GLY A 52 6.03 -66.09 1.76
CA GLY A 52 6.02 -66.60 0.39
C GLY A 52 5.81 -65.51 -0.66
N ASN A 53 5.64 -65.92 -1.92
CA ASN A 53 5.34 -64.98 -3.00
C ASN A 53 3.90 -64.46 -2.95
N SER A 54 3.07 -65.03 -2.09
CA SER A 54 1.73 -64.56 -1.78
C SER A 54 1.69 -63.37 -0.86
N ASP A 55 2.83 -62.99 -0.26
CA ASP A 55 3.03 -61.71 0.37
C ASP A 55 3.64 -60.70 -0.62
N TRP A 56 3.60 -59.41 -0.27
CA TRP A 56 4.35 -58.40 -1.00
C TRP A 56 5.86 -58.69 -0.92
N HIS A 57 6.49 -58.92 -2.07
CA HIS A 57 7.90 -59.24 -2.18
C HIS A 57 8.54 -58.55 -3.38
N ARG A 58 9.87 -58.52 -3.40
CA ARG A 58 10.63 -58.07 -4.56
C ARG A 58 10.62 -59.17 -5.62
N ARG A 59 10.27 -58.80 -6.84
CA ARG A 59 10.40 -59.66 -8.02
C ARG A 59 11.40 -59.07 -9.00
N GLU A 60 12.23 -59.90 -9.59
CA GLU A 60 13.14 -59.49 -10.66
C GLU A 60 12.37 -59.14 -11.94
N ALA A 61 13.05 -58.48 -12.88
CA ALA A 61 12.59 -58.12 -14.22
C ALA A 61 12.21 -59.35 -15.07
N GLN A 62 11.11 -59.99 -14.72
CA GLN A 62 10.59 -61.22 -15.29
C GLN A 62 9.05 -61.18 -15.30
N SER A 63 8.42 -62.24 -15.81
CA SER A 63 6.97 -62.47 -15.63
C SER A 63 6.58 -62.26 -14.17
N PRO A 64 5.45 -61.59 -13.85
CA PRO A 64 4.39 -61.20 -14.79
C PRO A 64 4.66 -59.93 -15.60
N TRP A 65 5.57 -59.06 -15.18
CA TRP A 65 5.83 -57.79 -15.86
C TRP A 65 7.10 -57.84 -16.72
N SER A 66 7.06 -58.62 -17.80
CA SER A 66 8.23 -58.86 -18.67
C SER A 66 8.81 -57.60 -19.32
N ASP A 67 7.97 -56.58 -19.55
CA ASP A 67 8.39 -55.33 -20.17
C ASP A 67 9.03 -54.35 -19.16
N ASN A 68 9.04 -54.67 -17.86
CA ASN A 68 9.78 -53.92 -16.85
C ASN A 68 11.20 -54.51 -16.70
N PRO A 69 12.25 -53.77 -17.09
CA PRO A 69 13.63 -54.27 -17.07
C PRO A 69 14.28 -54.24 -15.68
N THR A 70 13.58 -53.77 -14.64
CA THR A 70 14.10 -53.67 -13.27
C THR A 70 13.23 -54.40 -12.25
N GLY A 71 13.71 -54.50 -11.00
CA GLY A 71 12.98 -55.18 -9.93
C GLY A 71 11.80 -54.36 -9.42
N TYR A 72 10.68 -55.01 -9.09
CA TYR A 72 9.43 -54.35 -8.68
C TYR A 72 8.78 -55.05 -7.47
N ALA A 73 7.81 -54.40 -6.85
CA ALA A 73 7.02 -55.01 -5.79
C ALA A 73 5.89 -55.85 -6.38
N CYS A 74 5.68 -57.07 -5.87
CA CYS A 74 4.68 -57.98 -6.37
C CYS A 74 3.97 -58.71 -5.24
N LEU A 75 2.67 -58.87 -5.36
CA LEU A 75 1.84 -59.85 -4.67
C LEU A 75 1.46 -60.93 -5.70
N TYR A 76 1.57 -62.22 -5.39
CA TYR A 76 1.38 -63.30 -6.37
C TYR A 76 0.46 -64.41 -5.86
N SER A 77 -0.12 -65.22 -6.75
CA SER A 77 -1.09 -66.25 -6.34
C SER A 77 -0.51 -67.42 -5.56
N ASN A 78 0.75 -67.75 -5.80
CA ASN A 78 1.31 -69.06 -5.47
C ASN A 78 2.54 -68.94 -4.54
N PRO A 79 2.57 -69.67 -3.40
CA PRO A 79 1.54 -70.57 -2.91
C PRO A 79 0.29 -69.79 -2.45
N PRO A 80 -0.93 -70.33 -2.65
CA PRO A 80 -2.11 -69.58 -2.26
C PRO A 80 -2.30 -69.54 -0.75
N GLU A 81 -2.78 -68.40 -0.30
CA GLU A 81 -3.09 -68.14 1.10
C GLU A 81 -4.38 -67.35 1.25
N THR A 82 -4.86 -67.23 2.49
CA THR A 82 -6.04 -66.43 2.81
C THR A 82 -5.71 -65.55 4.01
N GLY A 83 -5.84 -64.24 3.84
CA GLY A 83 -5.53 -63.29 4.88
C GLY A 83 -5.42 -61.88 4.34
N GLU A 84 -4.76 -61.01 5.08
CA GLU A 84 -4.43 -59.65 4.65
C GLU A 84 -2.97 -59.59 4.19
N ASP A 85 -2.75 -58.91 3.07
CA ASP A 85 -1.41 -58.63 2.52
C ASP A 85 -1.33 -57.17 2.12
N ILE A 86 -0.57 -56.40 2.90
CA ILE A 86 -0.64 -54.94 2.86
C ILE A 86 0.76 -54.37 2.74
N LEU A 87 1.02 -53.65 1.65
CA LEU A 87 2.23 -52.85 1.50
C LEU A 87 1.93 -51.40 1.88
N ILE A 88 2.66 -50.86 2.85
CA ILE A 88 2.43 -49.53 3.43
C ILE A 88 3.65 -48.64 3.21
N SER A 89 3.42 -47.43 2.69
CA SER A 89 4.46 -46.43 2.49
C SER A 89 5.05 -45.92 3.81
N PRO A 90 6.23 -45.29 3.76
CA PRO A 90 6.73 -44.46 4.86
C PRO A 90 5.73 -43.37 5.23
N LEU A 91 5.90 -42.80 6.43
CA LEU A 91 5.21 -41.58 6.84
C LEU A 91 5.80 -40.38 6.10
N VAL A 92 4.93 -39.57 5.51
CA VAL A 92 5.31 -38.40 4.70
C VAL A 92 4.72 -37.13 5.32
N ASN A 93 5.58 -36.14 5.54
CA ASN A 93 5.15 -34.83 6.00
C ASN A 93 4.82 -33.91 4.80
N CYS A 94 3.54 -33.63 4.60
CA CYS A 94 3.01 -32.73 3.58
C CYS A 94 2.54 -31.38 4.17
N SER A 95 2.94 -31.01 5.40
CA SER A 95 2.42 -29.82 6.10
C SER A 95 2.73 -28.51 5.38
N SER A 96 3.84 -28.44 4.64
CA SER A 96 4.26 -27.24 3.92
C SER A 96 4.00 -27.34 2.42
N TYR A 97 3.07 -28.21 2.00
CA TYR A 97 2.87 -28.56 0.60
C TYR A 97 1.38 -28.62 0.23
N THR A 98 1.10 -28.32 -1.04
CA THR A 98 -0.20 -28.42 -1.70
C THR A 98 -0.05 -29.17 -3.03
N ASN A 99 -1.16 -29.39 -3.75
CA ASN A 99 -1.19 -30.13 -5.01
C ASN A 99 -0.47 -31.49 -4.90
N ILE A 100 -0.75 -32.23 -3.82
CA ILE A 100 -0.14 -33.54 -3.60
C ILE A 100 -0.63 -34.51 -4.68
N VAL A 101 0.29 -35.15 -5.40
CA VAL A 101 -0.01 -36.13 -6.44
C VAL A 101 0.79 -37.40 -6.21
N LEU A 102 0.09 -38.54 -6.08
CA LEU A 102 0.70 -39.86 -6.07
C LEU A 102 0.71 -40.43 -7.49
N ARG A 103 1.87 -40.95 -7.89
CA ARG A 103 2.05 -41.71 -9.13
C ARG A 103 2.57 -43.09 -8.81
N CYS A 104 2.08 -44.08 -9.53
CA CYS A 104 2.53 -45.46 -9.38
C CYS A 104 2.27 -46.23 -10.68
N SER A 105 3.29 -46.92 -11.18
CA SER A 105 3.11 -47.87 -12.27
C SER A 105 2.52 -49.16 -11.69
N THR A 106 1.40 -49.62 -12.22
CA THR A 106 0.64 -50.76 -11.68
C THR A 106 0.31 -51.77 -12.76
N PHE A 107 0.39 -53.06 -12.39
CA PHE A 107 -0.07 -54.19 -13.17
C PHE A 107 -0.83 -55.18 -12.27
N PHE A 108 -2.16 -55.09 -12.29
CA PHE A 108 -3.10 -55.87 -11.48
C PHE A 108 -3.92 -56.81 -12.35
N VAL A 109 -3.83 -58.11 -12.08
CA VAL A 109 -4.58 -59.13 -12.82
C VAL A 109 -5.21 -60.09 -11.81
N PRO A 110 -6.53 -60.03 -11.58
CA PRO A 110 -7.24 -60.98 -10.73
C PRO A 110 -7.55 -62.29 -11.47
N GLN A 111 -7.91 -63.34 -10.73
CA GLN A 111 -8.54 -64.56 -11.27
C GLN A 111 -10.07 -64.52 -11.05
N GLU A 112 -10.81 -65.45 -11.66
CA GLU A 112 -12.25 -65.60 -11.43
C GLU A 112 -12.55 -65.84 -9.94
N GLY A 113 -13.32 -64.95 -9.33
CA GLY A 113 -13.66 -64.99 -7.91
C GLY A 113 -14.33 -63.68 -7.47
N SER A 114 -15.14 -63.74 -6.41
CA SER A 114 -15.96 -62.59 -5.98
C SER A 114 -15.77 -62.18 -4.52
N SER A 115 -14.72 -62.65 -3.83
CA SER A 115 -14.61 -62.56 -2.38
C SER A 115 -13.34 -61.87 -1.85
N TYR A 116 -12.58 -61.17 -2.70
CA TYR A 116 -11.39 -60.43 -2.27
C TYR A 116 -11.66 -58.92 -2.16
N ILE A 117 -10.82 -58.23 -1.39
CA ILE A 117 -10.74 -56.78 -1.32
C ILE A 117 -9.36 -56.39 -1.84
N ALA A 118 -9.31 -55.50 -2.82
CA ALA A 118 -8.06 -54.94 -3.34
C ALA A 118 -8.24 -53.43 -3.50
N LYS A 119 -7.51 -52.64 -2.71
CA LYS A 119 -7.68 -51.17 -2.67
C LYS A 119 -6.34 -50.45 -2.56
N LEU A 120 -6.23 -49.31 -3.24
CA LEU A 120 -5.26 -48.29 -2.88
C LEU A 120 -5.93 -47.34 -1.90
N GLN A 121 -5.29 -47.11 -0.76
CA GLN A 121 -5.84 -46.26 0.30
C GLN A 121 -4.83 -45.22 0.75
N GLY A 122 -5.35 -44.10 1.24
CA GLY A 122 -4.60 -42.99 1.82
C GLY A 122 -4.99 -42.75 3.27
N SER A 123 -4.07 -42.22 4.06
CA SER A 123 -4.29 -41.85 5.46
C SER A 123 -3.62 -40.51 5.73
N SER A 124 -4.27 -39.63 6.50
CA SER A 124 -3.69 -38.37 6.97
C SER A 124 -3.32 -38.36 8.47
N ASP A 125 -3.49 -39.49 9.16
CA ASP A 125 -3.31 -39.63 10.62
C ASP A 125 -2.33 -40.74 11.01
N GLY A 126 -1.38 -41.05 10.12
CA GLY A 126 -0.33 -42.05 10.38
C GLY A 126 -0.76 -43.50 10.22
N GLY A 127 -2.00 -43.73 9.76
CA GLY A 127 -2.57 -45.04 9.44
C GLY A 127 -3.65 -45.50 10.41
N ALA A 128 -4.22 -44.59 11.23
CA ALA A 128 -5.32 -44.91 12.11
C ALA A 128 -6.65 -44.98 11.34
N ASN A 129 -6.85 -44.11 10.36
CA ASN A 129 -8.00 -44.14 9.45
C ASN A 129 -7.55 -44.11 7.98
N TRP A 130 -8.27 -44.85 7.13
CA TRP A 130 -7.94 -45.01 5.72
C TRP A 130 -9.12 -44.63 4.84
N ILE A 131 -8.85 -43.81 3.81
CA ILE A 131 -9.79 -43.51 2.74
C ILE A 131 -9.43 -44.26 1.48
N ASP A 132 -10.43 -44.66 0.70
CA ASP A 132 -10.24 -45.35 -0.56
C ASP A 132 -9.87 -44.36 -1.67
N LEU A 133 -8.71 -44.55 -2.28
CA LEU A 133 -8.28 -43.80 -3.48
C LEU A 133 -8.65 -44.53 -4.76
N TYR A 134 -8.59 -45.86 -4.73
CA TYR A 134 -8.96 -46.70 -5.86
C TYR A 134 -9.39 -48.10 -5.38
N ASN A 135 -10.42 -48.66 -6.03
CA ASN A 135 -10.92 -50.01 -5.78
C ASN A 135 -10.61 -50.90 -6.99
N TYR A 136 -9.77 -51.92 -6.80
CA TYR A 136 -9.36 -52.87 -7.83
C TYR A 136 -10.27 -54.09 -7.93
N PHE A 137 -11.28 -54.23 -7.07
CA PHE A 137 -12.22 -55.35 -7.14
C PHE A 137 -12.92 -55.41 -8.51
N GLY A 138 -12.84 -56.57 -9.16
CA GLY A 138 -13.40 -56.80 -10.49
C GLY A 138 -12.70 -56.05 -11.64
N GLN A 139 -11.56 -55.42 -11.38
CA GLN A 139 -10.76 -54.73 -12.41
C GLN A 139 -9.59 -55.61 -12.86
N SER A 140 -9.17 -55.46 -14.11
CA SER A 140 -7.83 -55.88 -14.56
C SER A 140 -7.18 -54.67 -15.20
N LEU A 141 -5.99 -54.32 -14.73
CA LEU A 141 -5.34 -53.06 -15.04
C LEU A 141 -3.87 -53.25 -15.33
N GLY A 142 -3.41 -52.66 -16.43
CA GLY A 142 -1.98 -52.47 -16.70
C GLY A 142 -1.33 -53.56 -17.54
N PRO A 143 0.00 -53.46 -17.75
CA PRO A 143 0.91 -52.49 -17.12
C PRO A 143 0.61 -51.03 -17.53
N THR A 144 0.39 -50.14 -16.58
CA THR A 144 0.08 -48.73 -16.84
C THR A 144 0.50 -47.82 -15.69
N LEU A 145 0.72 -46.54 -15.97
CA LEU A 145 0.89 -45.50 -14.95
C LEU A 145 -0.48 -45.09 -14.41
N GLN A 146 -0.64 -45.05 -13.09
CA GLN A 146 -1.76 -44.40 -12.42
C GLN A 146 -1.30 -43.10 -11.76
N VAL A 147 -2.18 -42.11 -11.77
CA VAL A 147 -1.97 -40.77 -11.20
C VAL A 147 -3.18 -40.43 -10.35
N PHE A 148 -2.97 -40.08 -9.09
CA PHE A 148 -4.02 -39.79 -8.12
C PHE A 148 -3.85 -38.38 -7.56
N ASP A 149 -4.89 -37.55 -7.70
CA ASP A 149 -5.01 -36.32 -6.92
C ASP A 149 -5.19 -36.67 -5.45
N CYS A 150 -4.25 -36.23 -4.63
CA CYS A 150 -4.23 -36.45 -3.20
C CYS A 150 -4.41 -35.13 -2.45
N SER A 151 -5.24 -34.22 -2.97
CA SER A 151 -5.58 -32.94 -2.32
C SER A 151 -6.06 -33.07 -0.86
N TRP A 152 -6.60 -34.23 -0.45
CA TRP A 152 -6.90 -34.56 0.95
C TRP A 152 -5.67 -34.56 1.88
N ALA A 153 -4.46 -34.72 1.33
CA ALA A 153 -3.19 -34.72 2.03
C ALA A 153 -2.52 -33.33 2.09
N ASN A 154 -3.08 -32.31 1.43
CA ASN A 154 -2.57 -30.94 1.49
C ASN A 154 -2.49 -30.47 2.96
N ASN A 155 -1.35 -29.91 3.36
CA ASN A 155 -1.11 -29.41 4.72
C ASN A 155 -1.32 -30.47 5.83
N LYS A 156 -0.98 -31.74 5.55
CA LYS A 156 -1.03 -32.84 6.55
C LYS A 156 0.37 -33.36 6.85
N ASN A 157 0.67 -33.65 8.12
CA ASN A 157 2.02 -34.06 8.54
C ASN A 157 2.21 -35.59 8.69
N ASN A 158 1.12 -36.36 8.69
CA ASN A 158 1.15 -37.80 8.96
C ASN A 158 0.53 -38.60 7.80
N VAL A 159 1.01 -38.34 6.58
CA VAL A 159 0.45 -38.95 5.37
C VAL A 159 1.05 -40.34 5.13
N LYS A 160 0.22 -41.33 4.81
CA LYS A 160 0.62 -42.66 4.35
C LYS A 160 -0.28 -43.15 3.23
N PHE A 161 0.25 -44.08 2.45
CA PHE A 161 -0.46 -44.83 1.42
C PHE A 161 -0.33 -46.32 1.70
N ARG A 162 -1.34 -47.10 1.33
CA ARG A 162 -1.23 -48.56 1.36
C ARG A 162 -1.91 -49.23 0.16
N TRP A 163 -1.29 -50.30 -0.31
CA TRP A 163 -1.87 -51.25 -1.24
C TRP A 163 -2.40 -52.40 -0.39
N TYR A 164 -3.72 -52.42 -0.22
CA TYR A 164 -4.42 -53.30 0.70
C TYR A 164 -5.05 -54.45 -0.07
N TRP A 165 -4.60 -55.67 0.25
CA TRP A 165 -5.26 -56.92 -0.16
C TRP A 165 -5.86 -57.61 1.06
N SER A 166 -7.05 -58.17 0.90
CA SER A 166 -7.64 -59.11 1.86
C SER A 166 -8.47 -60.15 1.12
N GLY A 167 -8.23 -61.43 1.39
CA GLY A 167 -8.94 -62.53 0.74
C GLY A 167 -8.00 -63.67 0.36
N ASN A 168 -8.47 -64.55 -0.52
CA ASN A 168 -7.67 -65.69 -0.97
C ASN A 168 -6.82 -65.31 -2.19
N THR A 169 -5.50 -65.41 -2.11
CA THR A 169 -4.58 -65.05 -3.21
C THR A 169 -4.69 -65.97 -4.43
N ASN A 170 -5.38 -67.13 -4.36
CA ASN A 170 -5.81 -67.86 -5.57
C ASN A 170 -6.70 -67.00 -6.48
N GLN A 171 -7.38 -65.98 -5.95
CA GLN A 171 -8.20 -65.05 -6.74
C GLN A 171 -7.37 -63.93 -7.38
N LEU A 172 -6.05 -64.01 -7.32
CA LEU A 172 -5.11 -63.04 -7.88
C LEU A 172 -4.10 -63.78 -8.76
N TYR A 173 -3.91 -63.38 -10.02
CA TYR A 173 -2.70 -63.82 -10.72
C TYR A 173 -1.50 -63.08 -10.15
N HIS A 174 -1.57 -61.75 -10.16
CA HIS A 174 -0.57 -60.91 -9.52
C HIS A 174 -1.08 -59.48 -9.32
N TRP A 175 -0.45 -58.79 -8.37
CA TRP A 175 -0.49 -57.35 -8.25
C TRP A 175 0.93 -56.83 -8.19
N SER A 176 1.40 -56.24 -9.28
CA SER A 176 2.72 -55.66 -9.38
C SER A 176 2.63 -54.14 -9.33
N ILE A 177 3.52 -53.51 -8.58
CA ILE A 177 3.65 -52.06 -8.52
C ILE A 177 5.11 -51.65 -8.62
N ASP A 178 5.34 -50.51 -9.24
CA ASP A 178 6.67 -49.93 -9.39
C ASP A 178 6.61 -48.40 -9.50
N ASN A 179 7.76 -47.74 -9.37
CA ASN A 179 7.96 -46.30 -9.55
C ASN A 179 6.89 -45.46 -8.81
N VAL A 180 6.76 -45.73 -7.52
CA VAL A 180 5.86 -44.99 -6.64
C VAL A 180 6.51 -43.65 -6.31
N THR A 181 5.90 -42.56 -6.74
CA THR A 181 6.40 -41.21 -6.47
C THR A 181 5.29 -40.34 -5.91
N LEU A 182 5.58 -39.59 -4.85
CA LEU A 182 4.72 -38.52 -4.36
C LEU A 182 5.38 -37.17 -4.68
N THR A 183 4.66 -36.33 -5.40
CA THR A 183 5.10 -34.97 -5.73
C THR A 183 4.15 -33.93 -5.18
N ALA A 184 4.65 -32.72 -4.91
CA ALA A 184 3.84 -31.62 -4.42
C ALA A 184 4.42 -30.24 -4.74
N ASP A 185 3.61 -29.20 -4.65
CA ASP A 185 4.07 -27.82 -4.73
C ASP A 185 4.26 -27.23 -3.32
N PRO A 186 5.36 -26.51 -3.06
CA PRO A 186 5.55 -25.86 -1.76
C PRO A 186 4.49 -24.79 -1.53
N ILE A 187 4.01 -24.69 -0.28
CA ILE A 187 3.18 -23.57 0.16
C ILE A 187 4.11 -22.38 0.43
N ILE A 188 3.85 -21.26 -0.23
CA ILE A 188 4.63 -20.04 -0.12
C ILE A 188 3.70 -18.94 0.39
N PHE A 189 4.01 -18.42 1.58
CA PHE A 189 3.41 -17.23 2.16
C PHE A 189 4.31 -16.03 1.82
N ASP A 190 3.83 -15.06 1.05
CA ASP A 190 4.59 -13.84 0.72
C ASP A 190 3.64 -12.68 0.46
N VAL A 191 3.73 -11.61 1.25
CA VAL A 191 2.94 -10.40 1.06
C VAL A 191 3.75 -9.13 1.29
N GLY A 192 3.80 -8.31 0.24
CA GLY A 192 4.57 -7.09 0.26
C GLY A 192 3.72 -5.83 0.16
N VAL A 193 4.28 -4.73 0.66
CA VAL A 193 3.83 -3.38 0.33
C VAL A 193 4.45 -2.98 -1.00
N THR A 194 3.63 -2.56 -1.96
CA THR A 194 4.08 -2.19 -3.32
C THR A 194 4.06 -0.69 -3.56
N GLN A 195 3.26 0.06 -2.80
CA GLN A 195 3.18 1.52 -2.94
C GLN A 195 2.61 2.18 -1.69
N ILE A 196 3.16 3.32 -1.29
CA ILE A 196 2.47 4.28 -0.43
C ILE A 196 1.77 5.29 -1.34
N ILE A 197 0.43 5.37 -1.25
CA ILE A 197 -0.40 6.21 -2.13
C ILE A 197 -0.61 7.58 -1.49
N ALA A 198 -1.00 7.60 -0.21
CA ALA A 198 -1.20 8.84 0.55
C ALA A 198 -0.84 8.63 2.03
N PRO A 199 -0.38 9.68 2.73
CA PRO A 199 -0.01 10.99 2.17
C PRO A 199 1.32 10.94 1.40
N SER A 200 1.53 11.88 0.49
CA SER A 200 2.81 12.08 -0.23
C SER A 200 3.03 13.56 -0.54
N GLY A 201 4.29 13.94 -0.78
CA GLY A 201 4.64 15.31 -1.15
C GLY A 201 4.42 16.32 -0.02
N THR A 202 3.89 17.50 -0.38
CA THR A 202 3.67 18.61 0.54
C THR A 202 2.18 18.87 0.71
N ILE A 203 1.73 19.03 1.95
CA ILE A 203 0.34 19.30 2.31
C ILE A 203 0.25 20.48 3.25
N ASP A 204 -0.84 21.24 3.15
CA ASP A 204 -1.07 22.37 4.04
C ASP A 204 -1.65 21.91 5.38
N SER A 205 -1.27 22.60 6.45
CA SER A 205 -1.68 22.29 7.81
C SER A 205 -3.20 22.32 7.96
N GLY A 206 -3.75 21.39 8.72
CA GLY A 206 -5.19 21.22 8.90
C GLY A 206 -5.89 20.41 7.81
N THR A 207 -5.19 20.05 6.72
CA THR A 207 -5.73 19.17 5.68
C THR A 207 -6.00 17.77 6.25
N ALA A 208 -7.22 17.26 6.05
CA ALA A 208 -7.57 15.88 6.34
C ALA A 208 -7.17 14.98 5.15
N VAL A 209 -6.36 13.95 5.42
CA VAL A 209 -5.91 12.97 4.43
C VAL A 209 -6.28 11.58 4.92
N THR A 210 -6.81 10.74 4.03
CA THR A 210 -6.98 9.30 4.28
C THR A 210 -5.68 8.59 3.87
N PRO A 211 -4.84 8.12 4.81
CA PRO A 211 -3.65 7.38 4.45
C PRO A 211 -4.05 6.10 3.70
N SER A 212 -3.26 5.74 2.71
CA SER A 212 -3.51 4.56 1.89
C SER A 212 -2.24 3.97 1.30
N ALA A 213 -2.23 2.66 1.16
CA ALA A 213 -1.12 1.91 0.57
C ALA A 213 -1.64 0.74 -0.26
N ARG A 214 -0.86 0.35 -1.26
CA ARG A 214 -1.11 -0.86 -2.05
C ARG A 214 -0.28 -2.01 -1.51
N VAL A 215 -0.95 -3.14 -1.24
CA VAL A 215 -0.32 -4.40 -0.85
C VAL A 215 -0.62 -5.48 -1.88
N LYS A 216 0.24 -6.49 -1.97
CA LYS A 216 0.11 -7.60 -2.92
C LYS A 216 0.53 -8.92 -2.28
N ASN A 217 -0.23 -9.97 -2.54
CA ASN A 217 0.16 -11.34 -2.23
C ASN A 217 1.01 -11.88 -3.39
N PHE A 218 2.27 -12.17 -3.12
CA PHE A 218 3.21 -12.79 -4.06
C PHE A 218 3.30 -14.31 -3.87
N GLY A 219 2.73 -14.83 -2.78
CA GLY A 219 2.64 -16.24 -2.48
C GLY A 219 1.60 -16.98 -3.34
N ASN A 220 1.49 -18.29 -3.10
CA ASN A 220 0.58 -19.19 -3.82
C ASN A 220 -0.64 -19.65 -3.00
N VAL A 221 -0.83 -19.08 -1.81
CA VAL A 221 -1.99 -19.34 -0.94
C VAL A 221 -2.72 -18.05 -0.60
N SER A 222 -4.04 -18.13 -0.40
CA SER A 222 -4.82 -16.99 0.08
C SER A 222 -4.41 -16.65 1.52
N ILE A 223 -4.28 -15.36 1.81
CA ILE A 223 -3.82 -14.86 3.11
C ILE A 223 -4.76 -13.80 3.67
N THR A 224 -4.79 -13.73 4.99
CA THR A 224 -5.31 -12.60 5.76
C THR A 224 -4.15 -12.06 6.59
N THR A 225 -3.80 -10.79 6.40
CA THR A 225 -2.65 -10.19 7.09
C THR A 225 -2.97 -8.78 7.59
N PRO A 226 -2.47 -8.40 8.79
CA PRO A 226 -2.48 -7.02 9.23
C PRO A 226 -1.54 -6.17 8.38
N VAL A 227 -2.05 -5.04 7.91
CA VAL A 227 -1.31 -3.96 7.27
C VAL A 227 -1.33 -2.76 8.21
N ILE A 228 -0.15 -2.21 8.49
CA ILE A 228 0.07 -1.15 9.48
C ILE A 228 0.60 0.06 8.75
N PHE A 229 -0.01 1.22 8.96
CA PHE A 229 0.47 2.49 8.41
C PHE A 229 0.84 3.46 9.53
N LYS A 230 1.99 4.10 9.42
CA LYS A 230 2.51 5.08 10.39
C LYS A 230 2.89 6.39 9.69
N ILE A 231 2.66 7.50 10.37
CA ILE A 231 3.11 8.85 9.97
C ILE A 231 3.78 9.47 11.20
N GLY A 232 5.07 9.75 11.08
CA GLY A 232 5.88 10.23 12.21
C GLY A 232 5.77 9.31 13.44
N GLY A 233 5.82 9.92 14.63
CA GLY A 233 5.63 9.23 15.91
C GLY A 233 4.22 9.36 16.50
N PHE A 234 3.28 9.98 15.77
CA PHE A 234 1.99 10.42 16.33
C PHE A 234 0.77 9.79 15.66
N TYR A 235 0.92 9.15 14.49
CA TYR A 235 -0.17 8.44 13.83
C TYR A 235 0.23 7.00 13.55
N ALA A 236 -0.64 6.07 13.92
CA ALA A 236 -0.57 4.67 13.55
C ALA A 236 -1.99 4.10 13.43
N ASP A 237 -2.26 3.35 12.36
CA ASP A 237 -3.49 2.59 12.20
C ASP A 237 -3.18 1.21 11.60
N THR A 238 -4.02 0.23 11.90
CA THR A 238 -3.88 -1.15 11.40
C THR A 238 -5.18 -1.62 10.80
N LYS A 239 -5.11 -2.22 9.61
CA LYS A 239 -6.24 -2.80 8.89
C LYS A 239 -5.90 -4.22 8.45
N GLN A 240 -6.92 -5.07 8.37
CA GLN A 240 -6.76 -6.41 7.80
C GLN A 240 -6.92 -6.35 6.27
N ALA A 241 -6.06 -7.04 5.56
CA ALA A 241 -6.18 -7.27 4.12
C ALA A 241 -6.35 -8.76 3.84
N ASN A 242 -7.33 -9.10 3.00
CA ASN A 242 -7.55 -10.44 2.49
C ASN A 242 -7.16 -10.47 1.02
N LEU A 243 -6.26 -11.38 0.64
CA LEU A 243 -5.68 -11.41 -0.71
C LEU A 243 -5.56 -12.85 -1.18
N ASN A 244 -6.12 -13.15 -2.35
CA ASN A 244 -5.85 -14.39 -3.07
C ASN A 244 -4.44 -14.36 -3.68
N PRO A 245 -3.89 -15.53 -4.09
CA PRO A 245 -2.59 -15.59 -4.76
C PRO A 245 -2.50 -14.62 -5.95
N GLY A 246 -1.43 -13.82 -6.00
CA GLY A 246 -1.18 -12.83 -7.05
C GLY A 246 -2.04 -11.55 -6.97
N GLU A 247 -3.02 -11.48 -6.08
CA GLU A 247 -3.93 -10.34 -5.93
C GLU A 247 -3.23 -9.13 -5.31
N SER A 248 -3.66 -7.92 -5.69
CA SER A 248 -3.25 -6.67 -5.04
C SER A 248 -4.46 -5.83 -4.67
N THR A 249 -4.40 -5.14 -3.54
CA THR A 249 -5.48 -4.26 -3.08
C THR A 249 -4.94 -2.96 -2.48
N VAL A 250 -5.78 -1.93 -2.43
CA VAL A 250 -5.51 -0.68 -1.73
C VAL A 250 -6.16 -0.73 -0.36
N VAL A 251 -5.35 -0.54 0.68
CA VAL A 251 -5.81 -0.46 2.07
C VAL A 251 -5.94 1.00 2.44
N ASN A 252 -7.15 1.39 2.86
CA ASN A 252 -7.44 2.73 3.37
C ASN A 252 -7.50 2.71 4.90
N PHE A 253 -6.81 3.67 5.52
CA PHE A 253 -6.69 3.78 6.97
C PHE A 253 -7.59 4.89 7.52
N ALA A 254 -7.66 5.02 8.84
CA ALA A 254 -8.36 6.13 9.50
C ALA A 254 -7.84 7.50 9.02
N ASN A 255 -8.72 8.49 8.93
CA ASN A 255 -8.32 9.83 8.50
C ASN A 255 -7.28 10.43 9.46
N TRP A 256 -6.22 10.99 8.89
CA TRP A 256 -5.21 11.77 9.58
C TRP A 256 -5.39 13.25 9.24
N THR A 257 -5.36 14.12 10.25
CA THR A 257 -5.35 15.58 10.05
C THR A 257 -3.93 16.10 10.21
N ALA A 258 -3.43 16.80 9.20
CA ALA A 258 -2.05 17.28 9.12
C ALA A 258 -1.78 18.47 10.06
N LEU A 259 -1.67 18.23 11.37
CA LEU A 259 -1.49 19.29 12.35
C LEU A 259 -0.01 19.55 12.68
N GLN A 260 0.84 18.53 12.58
CA GLN A 260 2.26 18.64 12.92
C GLN A 260 3.02 19.19 11.72
N VAL A 261 3.44 20.46 11.76
CA VAL A 261 4.27 21.08 10.72
C VAL A 261 5.66 20.42 10.67
N GLY A 262 6.22 20.27 9.47
CA GLY A 262 7.52 19.66 9.22
C GLY A 262 7.44 18.43 8.31
N THR A 263 8.60 17.84 8.02
CA THR A 263 8.70 16.60 7.24
C THR A 263 8.63 15.39 8.16
N HIS A 264 7.66 14.51 7.90
CA HIS A 264 7.39 13.31 8.69
C HIS A 264 7.60 12.05 7.84
N PRO A 265 8.30 11.03 8.36
CA PRO A 265 8.41 9.76 7.66
C PRO A 265 7.05 9.05 7.62
N THR A 266 6.71 8.47 6.49
CA THR A 266 5.60 7.54 6.35
C THR A 266 6.14 6.13 6.26
N LYS A 267 5.47 5.16 6.88
CA LYS A 267 5.82 3.75 6.74
C LYS A 267 4.56 2.92 6.64
N CYS A 268 4.46 2.10 5.63
CA CYS A 268 3.46 1.04 5.55
C CYS A 268 4.19 -0.30 5.67
N SER A 269 3.63 -1.23 6.43
CA SER A 269 4.17 -2.58 6.59
C SER A 269 3.07 -3.63 6.61
N THR A 270 3.36 -4.82 6.11
CA THR A 270 2.61 -6.05 6.35
C THR A 270 3.20 -6.76 7.57
N ALA A 271 2.41 -7.58 8.26
CA ALA A 271 2.89 -8.41 9.36
C ALA A 271 2.33 -9.84 9.22
N LEU A 272 2.75 -10.52 8.15
CA LEU A 272 2.46 -11.92 7.90
C LEU A 272 3.48 -12.79 8.67
N THR A 273 2.99 -13.81 9.37
CA THR A 273 3.87 -14.77 10.05
C THR A 273 4.48 -15.72 9.01
N SER A 274 5.79 -15.98 9.12
CA SER A 274 6.52 -16.85 8.20
C SER A 274 6.46 -16.38 6.74
N ASP A 275 6.47 -15.06 6.53
CA ASP A 275 6.63 -14.47 5.21
C ASP A 275 7.96 -14.91 4.58
N ALA A 276 7.91 -15.40 3.35
CA ALA A 276 9.04 -15.94 2.62
C ALA A 276 10.02 -14.84 2.17
N ASN A 277 9.57 -13.58 2.05
CA ASN A 277 10.40 -12.48 1.57
C ASN A 277 10.24 -11.20 2.40
N SER A 278 10.91 -11.18 3.55
CA SER A 278 10.86 -10.03 4.45
C SER A 278 11.38 -8.69 3.90
N ASN A 279 12.03 -8.68 2.73
CA ASN A 279 12.49 -7.44 2.09
C ASN A 279 11.34 -6.59 1.52
N ASN A 280 10.17 -7.19 1.25
CA ASN A 280 9.01 -6.48 0.74
C ASN A 280 7.96 -6.15 1.83
N ASP A 281 8.21 -6.55 3.08
CA ASP A 281 7.29 -6.39 4.21
C ASP A 281 6.97 -4.92 4.52
N PHE A 282 7.77 -3.98 4.06
CA PHE A 282 7.51 -2.57 4.28
C PHE A 282 8.00 -1.68 3.16
N LEU A 283 7.35 -0.52 3.04
CA LEU A 283 7.85 0.62 2.30
C LEU A 283 7.87 1.85 3.20
N THR A 284 8.83 2.73 2.94
CA THR A 284 8.94 4.03 3.58
C THR A 284 8.76 5.15 2.55
N GLY A 285 8.38 6.32 3.04
CA GLY A 285 8.26 7.55 2.30
C GLY A 285 8.32 8.74 3.25
N SER A 286 7.91 9.91 2.78
CA SER A 286 7.77 11.08 3.63
C SER A 286 6.66 11.99 3.12
N VAL A 287 6.14 12.81 4.04
CA VAL A 287 5.21 13.90 3.76
C VAL A 287 5.71 15.15 4.47
N THR A 288 5.62 16.31 3.83
CA THR A 288 5.91 17.61 4.45
C THR A 288 4.62 18.35 4.70
N VAL A 289 4.38 18.72 5.96
CA VAL A 289 3.27 19.58 6.36
C VAL A 289 3.78 21.00 6.49
N GLN A 290 3.14 21.96 5.83
CA GLN A 290 3.51 23.37 5.84
C GLN A 290 2.33 24.27 6.21
N VAL A 291 2.62 25.53 6.54
CA VAL A 291 1.61 26.58 6.67
C VAL A 291 1.90 27.63 5.61
N LYS A 292 0.87 28.02 4.86
CA LYS A 292 0.88 29.15 3.93
C LYS A 292 -0.05 30.22 4.46
N ASP A 293 0.52 31.34 4.88
CA ASP A 293 -0.21 32.47 5.44
C ASP A 293 0.64 33.73 5.25
N VAL A 294 0.14 34.71 4.50
CA VAL A 294 0.72 36.04 4.35
C VAL A 294 -0.36 37.07 4.62
N GLY A 295 0.02 38.22 5.15
CA GLY A 295 -0.96 39.25 5.44
C GLY A 295 -0.39 40.66 5.49
N VAL A 296 -1.29 41.64 5.39
CA VAL A 296 -0.96 43.05 5.60
C VAL A 296 -1.03 43.36 7.08
N THR A 297 0.08 43.86 7.65
CA THR A 297 0.16 44.18 9.07
C THR A 297 0.07 45.67 9.35
N GLN A 298 0.45 46.52 8.38
CA GLN A 298 0.34 47.97 8.54
C GLN A 298 0.36 48.72 7.20
N ILE A 299 -0.45 49.76 7.08
CA ILE A 299 -0.25 50.81 6.06
C ILE A 299 0.63 51.90 6.69
N LEU A 300 1.86 52.06 6.18
CA LEU A 300 2.85 53.00 6.74
C LEU A 300 2.73 54.39 6.11
N VAL A 301 2.56 54.43 4.79
CA VAL A 301 2.39 55.66 4.01
C VAL A 301 1.41 55.39 2.87
N PRO A 302 0.40 56.26 2.66
CA PRO A 302 0.11 57.47 3.43
C PRO A 302 -0.51 57.16 4.81
N ASN A 303 -0.25 58.01 5.80
CA ASN A 303 -0.85 57.94 7.15
C ASN A 303 -2.10 58.83 7.23
N ASP A 304 -2.77 58.90 8.39
CA ASP A 304 -4.08 59.57 8.55
C ASP A 304 -4.13 61.00 7.99
N THR A 305 -3.06 61.78 8.12
CA THR A 305 -2.99 63.14 7.56
C THR A 305 -1.57 63.48 7.13
N MET A 306 -1.44 63.95 5.89
CA MET A 306 -0.18 64.40 5.30
C MET A 306 -0.31 65.87 4.87
N ASP A 307 0.59 66.72 5.36
CA ASP A 307 0.65 68.15 5.01
C ASP A 307 1.55 68.44 3.79
N THR A 308 1.75 67.43 2.94
CA THR A 308 2.57 67.51 1.73
C THR A 308 1.78 67.02 0.52
N SER A 309 1.49 67.93 -0.41
CA SER A 309 1.05 67.57 -1.77
C SER A 309 2.26 67.25 -2.66
N GLY A 310 2.09 66.39 -3.66
CA GLY A 310 3.15 66.00 -4.59
C GLY A 310 3.52 64.52 -4.53
N PRO A 311 4.72 64.11 -4.97
CA PRO A 311 5.10 62.70 -5.05
C PRO A 311 5.28 62.09 -3.65
N ILE A 312 4.37 61.22 -3.26
CA ILE A 312 4.43 60.41 -2.03
C ILE A 312 4.76 58.97 -2.43
N THR A 313 5.77 58.36 -1.82
CA THR A 313 6.07 56.92 -2.01
C THR A 313 5.21 56.10 -1.05
N PRO A 314 4.19 55.37 -1.53
CA PRO A 314 3.36 54.57 -0.64
C PRO A 314 4.15 53.38 -0.11
N ARG A 315 3.93 53.05 1.16
CA ARG A 315 4.64 52.00 1.88
C ARG A 315 3.69 51.22 2.76
N VAL A 316 3.81 49.90 2.71
CA VAL A 316 3.02 48.99 3.56
C VAL A 316 3.95 47.96 4.18
N ARG A 317 3.58 47.47 5.35
CA ARG A 317 4.22 46.35 6.01
C ARG A 317 3.39 45.09 5.82
N VAL A 318 4.05 44.03 5.43
CA VAL A 318 3.46 42.71 5.18
C VAL A 318 4.29 41.65 5.84
N LYS A 319 3.63 40.59 6.30
CA LYS A 319 4.27 39.49 7.03
C LYS A 319 3.94 38.16 6.38
N ASN A 320 4.94 37.28 6.33
CA ASN A 320 4.75 35.88 6.06
C ASN A 320 4.58 35.15 7.39
N PHE A 321 3.34 34.79 7.72
CA PHE A 321 2.99 33.97 8.89
C PHE A 321 3.20 32.48 8.63
N GLY A 322 3.45 32.06 7.40
CA GLY A 322 3.71 30.68 7.00
C GLY A 322 5.03 30.08 7.51
N SER A 323 5.26 28.81 7.17
CA SER A 323 6.45 28.04 7.56
C SER A 323 7.55 28.00 6.50
N ASN A 324 7.31 28.52 5.30
CA ASN A 324 8.27 28.56 4.20
C ASN A 324 8.57 29.99 3.76
N ASN A 325 9.65 30.17 2.98
CA ASN A 325 9.88 31.41 2.26
C ASN A 325 8.85 31.53 1.14
N GLU A 326 8.09 32.62 1.12
CA GLU A 326 7.00 32.82 0.17
C GLU A 326 7.24 34.05 -0.69
N THR A 327 6.86 33.94 -1.97
CA THR A 327 6.81 35.08 -2.90
C THR A 327 5.36 35.32 -3.29
N PHE A 328 4.84 36.48 -2.93
CA PHE A 328 3.42 36.79 -3.08
C PHE A 328 3.21 38.22 -3.59
N ALA A 329 2.04 38.45 -4.17
CA ALA A 329 1.67 39.76 -4.69
C ALA A 329 1.11 40.63 -3.56
N VAL A 330 1.54 41.89 -3.52
CA VAL A 330 1.01 42.93 -2.64
C VAL A 330 0.46 44.04 -3.51
N SER A 331 -0.85 44.29 -3.42
CA SER A 331 -1.55 45.30 -4.21
C SER A 331 -1.99 46.44 -3.31
N PHE A 332 -1.74 47.68 -3.73
CA PHE A 332 -2.11 48.86 -2.96
C PHE A 332 -2.93 49.83 -3.81
N ARG A 333 -4.10 50.21 -3.27
CA ARG A 333 -5.04 51.15 -3.88
C ARG A 333 -5.16 52.40 -3.02
N ILE A 334 -5.13 53.57 -3.66
CA ILE A 334 -5.38 54.87 -3.03
C ILE A 334 -6.41 55.63 -3.88
N GLY A 335 -7.59 55.89 -3.31
CA GLY A 335 -8.70 56.48 -4.05
C GLY A 335 -9.08 55.66 -5.28
N ALA A 336 -9.55 56.34 -6.32
CA ALA A 336 -9.93 55.71 -7.59
C ALA A 336 -8.78 55.56 -8.60
N SER A 337 -7.77 56.43 -8.52
CA SER A 337 -6.78 56.63 -9.58
C SER A 337 -5.45 55.91 -9.37
N TYR A 338 -5.10 55.54 -8.14
CA TYR A 338 -3.84 54.84 -7.85
C TYR A 338 -4.10 53.36 -7.52
N PHE A 339 -3.50 52.47 -8.31
CA PHE A 339 -3.51 51.03 -8.07
C PHE A 339 -2.18 50.44 -8.57
N GLN A 340 -1.43 49.82 -7.67
CA GLN A 340 -0.11 49.25 -7.99
C GLN A 340 0.05 47.90 -7.31
N THR A 341 0.73 46.97 -7.99
CA THR A 341 1.06 45.64 -7.45
C THR A 341 2.55 45.42 -7.49
N ARG A 342 3.10 44.84 -6.42
CA ARG A 342 4.51 44.45 -6.31
C ARG A 342 4.59 43.03 -5.77
N ASN A 343 5.48 42.22 -6.31
CA ASN A 343 5.82 40.94 -5.70
C ASN A 343 6.88 41.15 -4.64
N LYS A 344 6.75 40.43 -3.52
CA LYS A 344 7.71 40.45 -2.43
C LYS A 344 8.00 39.02 -1.98
N THR A 345 9.27 38.71 -1.80
CA THR A 345 9.72 37.47 -1.18
C THR A 345 10.05 37.75 0.28
N ILE A 346 9.41 37.04 1.20
CA ILE A 346 9.63 37.19 2.64
C ILE A 346 9.90 35.82 3.27
N PRO A 347 11.02 35.65 4.00
CA PRO A 347 11.29 34.40 4.71
C PRO A 347 10.17 34.03 5.69
N ALA A 348 10.09 32.74 6.02
CA ALA A 348 9.10 32.22 6.96
C ALA A 348 9.11 33.01 8.28
N ARG A 349 7.92 33.33 8.78
CA ARG A 349 7.70 34.07 10.05
C ARG A 349 8.26 35.49 10.10
N MET A 350 8.81 36.00 9.00
CA MET A 350 9.39 37.35 8.93
C MET A 350 8.40 38.37 8.36
N GLU A 351 8.71 39.64 8.59
CA GLU A 351 7.95 40.79 8.15
C GLU A 351 8.87 41.75 7.40
N ASP A 352 8.36 42.42 6.36
CA ASP A 352 9.14 43.40 5.60
C ASP A 352 8.22 44.50 5.04
N THR A 353 8.84 45.59 4.59
CA THR A 353 8.19 46.72 3.95
C THR A 353 8.21 46.58 2.43
N VAL A 354 7.08 46.89 1.81
CA VAL A 354 6.93 47.02 0.36
C VAL A 354 6.80 48.50 0.03
N ASN A 355 7.72 48.97 -0.83
CA ASN A 355 7.68 50.31 -1.40
C ASN A 355 7.02 50.25 -2.79
N PHE A 356 6.07 51.13 -3.03
CA PHE A 356 5.37 51.25 -4.31
C PHE A 356 5.86 52.47 -5.12
N PRO A 357 5.60 52.52 -6.43
CA PRO A 357 5.84 53.71 -7.24
C PRO A 357 5.19 54.96 -6.64
N PHE A 358 5.76 56.13 -6.90
CA PHE A 358 5.23 57.38 -6.35
C PHE A 358 3.76 57.58 -6.74
N TRP A 359 2.99 58.07 -5.78
CA TRP A 359 1.64 58.56 -5.96
C TRP A 359 1.71 60.08 -5.95
N ASN A 360 1.28 60.73 -7.03
CA ASN A 360 1.16 62.18 -7.08
C ASN A 360 -0.09 62.63 -6.32
N ALA A 361 0.08 62.93 -5.05
CA ALA A 361 -0.99 63.28 -4.15
C ALA A 361 -1.47 64.72 -4.37
N VAL A 362 -2.80 64.87 -4.47
CA VAL A 362 -3.51 66.15 -4.59
C VAL A 362 -4.37 66.32 -3.33
N PRO A 363 -4.62 67.55 -2.83
CA PRO A 363 -5.47 67.76 -1.66
C PRO A 363 -6.81 67.03 -1.76
N GLY A 364 -7.21 66.35 -0.69
CA GLY A 364 -8.42 65.53 -0.66
C GLY A 364 -8.37 64.39 0.35
N SER A 365 -9.51 63.71 0.52
CA SER A 365 -9.62 62.50 1.34
C SER A 365 -9.64 61.26 0.44
N TYR A 366 -8.83 60.26 0.78
CA TYR A 366 -8.68 59.04 0.00
C TYR A 366 -8.82 57.82 0.89
N VAL A 367 -9.60 56.85 0.43
CA VAL A 367 -9.58 55.49 1.00
C VAL A 367 -8.31 54.79 0.54
N THR A 368 -7.61 54.16 1.48
CA THR A 368 -6.45 53.31 1.22
C THR A 368 -6.85 51.85 1.42
N ARG A 369 -6.41 50.97 0.54
CA ARG A 369 -6.64 49.53 0.68
C ARG A 369 -5.44 48.76 0.16
N CYS A 370 -4.79 48.03 1.04
CA CYS A 370 -3.71 47.11 0.71
C CYS A 370 -4.22 45.67 0.82
N SER A 371 -3.80 44.80 -0.09
CA SER A 371 -4.09 43.38 -0.01
C SER A 371 -2.91 42.52 -0.43
N THR A 372 -2.78 41.35 0.19
CA THR A 372 -1.89 40.26 -0.21
C THR A 372 -2.63 39.22 -1.04
N TYR A 373 -1.87 38.46 -1.84
CA TYR A 373 -2.38 37.28 -2.53
C TYR A 373 -1.30 36.19 -2.59
N LEU A 374 -1.57 35.07 -1.93
CA LEU A 374 -0.79 33.83 -1.98
C LEU A 374 -1.74 32.67 -2.30
N ALA A 375 -1.39 31.85 -3.29
CA ALA A 375 -2.22 30.69 -3.64
C ALA A 375 -2.15 29.62 -2.52
N GLY A 376 -3.32 29.27 -1.98
CA GLY A 376 -3.44 28.36 -0.84
C GLY A 376 -3.21 29.03 0.51
N ASP A 377 -3.33 30.36 0.61
CA ASP A 377 -3.33 31.04 1.90
C ASP A 377 -4.44 30.50 2.81
N CYS A 378 -4.05 30.06 4.01
CA CYS A 378 -4.98 29.44 4.96
C CYS A 378 -5.76 30.45 5.81
N ASN A 379 -5.42 31.75 5.77
CA ASN A 379 -6.01 32.77 6.62
C ASN A 379 -6.40 34.04 5.84
N PRO A 380 -7.51 34.03 5.08
CA PRO A 380 -7.92 35.17 4.26
C PRO A 380 -8.32 36.43 5.07
N ASN A 381 -8.40 36.36 6.39
CA ASN A 381 -8.82 37.50 7.23
C ASN A 381 -7.72 38.56 7.40
N ASN A 382 -6.44 38.18 7.25
CA ASN A 382 -5.31 39.12 7.33
C ASN A 382 -4.85 39.62 5.94
N ASP A 383 -5.51 39.15 4.86
CA ASP A 383 -5.13 39.45 3.49
C ASP A 383 -5.46 40.87 3.06
N THR A 384 -6.28 41.61 3.79
CA THR A 384 -6.69 42.97 3.42
C THR A 384 -6.64 43.91 4.62
N MET A 385 -6.00 45.06 4.45
CA MET A 385 -6.08 46.18 5.37
C MET A 385 -6.61 47.40 4.64
N SER A 386 -7.61 48.07 5.22
CA SER A 386 -8.16 49.32 4.70
C SER A 386 -7.95 50.45 5.70
N GLY A 387 -7.82 51.66 5.18
CA GLY A 387 -7.71 52.88 5.96
C GLY A 387 -8.17 54.08 5.15
N TRP A 388 -7.83 55.26 5.64
CA TRP A 388 -8.06 56.52 4.93
C TRP A 388 -6.86 57.45 5.17
N THR A 389 -6.69 58.42 4.28
CA THR A 389 -5.71 59.49 4.43
C THR A 389 -6.32 60.80 3.95
N VAL A 390 -5.91 61.91 4.56
CA VAL A 390 -6.24 63.25 4.08
C VAL A 390 -4.96 63.98 3.70
N ILE A 391 -4.90 64.42 2.44
CA ILE A 391 -3.82 65.26 1.91
C ILE A 391 -4.24 66.72 2.04
N ARG A 392 -3.38 67.51 2.67
CA ARG A 392 -3.59 68.93 2.95
C ARG A 392 -2.45 69.75 2.35
N THR A 393 -2.74 71.02 2.09
CA THR A 393 -1.75 72.02 1.70
C THR A 393 -1.75 73.15 2.72
N ARG A 394 -0.56 73.52 3.19
CA ARG A 394 -0.35 74.74 3.98
C ARG A 394 0.31 75.78 3.10
N ASP A 395 -0.33 76.92 2.95
CA ASP A 395 0.22 78.04 2.18
C ASP A 395 -0.34 79.35 2.74
N ILE A 396 0.53 80.17 3.33
CA ILE A 396 0.20 81.50 3.84
C ILE A 396 1.07 82.51 3.09
N GLY A 397 0.43 83.49 2.47
CA GLY A 397 1.13 84.56 1.77
C GLY A 397 0.76 85.94 2.33
N ILE A 398 1.76 86.83 2.40
CA ILE A 398 1.51 88.26 2.54
C ILE A 398 1.04 88.78 1.18
N THR A 399 -0.13 89.41 1.13
CA THR A 399 -0.72 89.90 -0.13
C THR A 399 -0.53 91.40 -0.31
N GLU A 400 -0.40 92.15 0.78
CA GLU A 400 -0.33 93.61 0.74
C GLU A 400 0.30 94.14 2.03
N ILE A 401 1.12 95.17 1.93
CA ILE A 401 1.38 96.07 3.06
C ILE A 401 0.33 97.17 2.98
N VAL A 402 -0.57 97.22 3.96
CA VAL A 402 -1.68 98.18 3.99
C VAL A 402 -1.23 99.49 4.66
N ALA A 403 -0.33 99.40 5.64
CA ALA A 403 0.32 100.56 6.25
C ALA A 403 1.67 100.14 6.87
N PRO A 404 2.71 100.98 6.82
CA PRO A 404 2.81 102.24 6.08
C PRO A 404 2.91 102.04 4.56
N THR A 405 2.29 102.92 3.77
CA THR A 405 2.45 103.01 2.30
C THR A 405 2.61 104.48 1.87
N GLY A 406 3.47 104.75 0.89
CA GLY A 406 3.65 106.11 0.33
C GLY A 406 4.48 107.05 1.22
N VAL A 407 4.30 108.36 1.04
CA VAL A 407 4.92 109.41 1.86
C VAL A 407 4.01 109.70 3.05
N ILE A 408 4.55 109.68 4.27
CA ILE A 408 3.78 109.86 5.50
C ILE A 408 4.33 111.04 6.29
N ASP A 409 3.43 111.92 6.75
CA ASP A 409 3.78 113.08 7.58
C ASP A 409 4.27 112.63 8.97
N SER A 410 5.18 113.38 9.56
CA SER A 410 5.85 113.02 10.82
C SER A 410 4.97 113.20 12.08
N THR A 411 3.69 113.52 11.91
CA THR A 411 2.77 113.84 13.01
C THR A 411 1.84 112.67 13.34
N GLY A 412 2.31 111.78 14.24
CA GLY A 412 1.50 110.75 14.90
C GLY A 412 2.00 109.31 14.73
N PRO A 413 1.59 108.37 15.61
CA PRO A 413 1.96 106.96 15.49
C PRO A 413 1.22 106.29 14.33
N ILE A 414 1.93 105.44 13.57
CA ILE A 414 1.35 104.57 12.54
C ILE A 414 1.35 103.14 13.07
N THR A 415 0.21 102.46 13.00
CA THR A 415 0.13 101.02 13.25
C THR A 415 0.46 100.28 11.95
N PRO A 416 1.52 99.44 11.91
CA PRO A 416 1.79 98.62 10.74
C PRO A 416 0.67 97.60 10.52
N VAL A 417 0.22 97.48 9.28
CA VAL A 417 -0.85 96.56 8.87
C VAL A 417 -0.41 95.86 7.59
N ALA A 418 -0.49 94.53 7.58
CA ALA A 418 -0.33 93.71 6.39
C ALA A 418 -1.61 92.89 6.15
N ARG A 419 -1.98 92.74 4.87
CA ARG A 419 -2.99 91.78 4.46
C ARG A 419 -2.30 90.45 4.20
N VAL A 420 -2.91 89.41 4.72
CA VAL A 420 -2.44 88.02 4.62
C VAL A 420 -3.56 87.18 4.04
N SER A 421 -3.21 86.21 3.22
CA SER A 421 -4.14 85.24 2.66
C SER A 421 -3.65 83.85 2.97
N ASN A 422 -4.60 82.99 3.33
CA ASN A 422 -4.38 81.57 3.45
C ASN A 422 -4.77 80.92 2.13
N TYR A 423 -3.77 80.51 1.36
CA TYR A 423 -3.90 79.77 0.12
C TYR A 423 -3.91 78.25 0.34
N GLY A 424 -3.71 77.82 1.60
CA GLY A 424 -3.82 76.42 2.02
C GLY A 424 -5.26 75.93 2.14
N SER A 425 -5.40 74.63 2.42
CA SER A 425 -6.69 73.95 2.56
C SER A 425 -7.27 73.96 3.98
N ASN A 426 -6.58 74.56 4.95
CA ASN A 426 -6.85 74.44 6.39
C ASN A 426 -6.84 75.80 7.08
N ILE A 427 -7.57 75.95 8.20
CA ILE A 427 -7.38 77.11 9.09
C ILE A 427 -5.98 77.02 9.71
N GLU A 428 -5.19 78.08 9.56
CA GLU A 428 -3.81 78.13 10.06
C GLU A 428 -3.65 79.26 11.07
N THR A 429 -2.87 78.99 12.11
CA THR A 429 -2.30 80.00 13.00
C THR A 429 -0.85 80.21 12.62
N PHE A 430 -0.46 81.45 12.34
CA PHE A 430 0.90 81.80 11.93
C PHE A 430 1.33 83.11 12.58
N THR A 431 2.63 83.30 12.68
CA THR A 431 3.23 84.56 13.12
C THR A 431 3.58 85.40 11.90
N ALA A 432 3.07 86.63 11.84
CA ALA A 432 3.49 87.62 10.85
C ALA A 432 4.45 88.61 11.52
N THR A 433 5.64 88.79 10.95
CA THR A 433 6.62 89.78 11.42
C THR A 433 6.65 90.95 10.45
N PHE A 434 6.43 92.16 10.97
CA PHE A 434 6.50 93.40 10.20
C PHE A 434 7.78 94.16 10.57
N LYS A 435 8.64 94.46 9.59
CA LYS A 435 9.89 95.22 9.80
C LYS A 435 9.85 96.53 8.99
N ILE A 436 10.21 97.64 9.63
CA ILE A 436 10.38 98.96 8.99
C ILE A 436 11.86 99.32 9.10
N GLY A 437 12.49 99.65 7.96
CA GLY A 437 13.93 99.90 7.88
C GLY A 437 14.76 98.63 7.61
N THR A 438 16.06 98.83 7.35
CA THR A 438 16.99 97.75 6.97
C THR A 438 17.31 96.77 8.08
#